data_AF-A0A7U2QU29-F1
#
_entry.id   AF-A0A7U2QU29-F1
#
_cell.length_a   1.000
_cell.length_b   1.000
_cell.length_c   1.000
_cell.angle_alpha   90.00
_cell.angle_beta   90.00
_cell.angle_gamma   90.00
#
_symmetry.space_group_name_H-M   'P 1'
#
loop_
_entity.id
_entity.type
_entity.pdbx_description
1 polymer ?
#
loop_
_entity_poly.entity_id
_entity_poly.type
_entity_poly.pdbx_seq_one_letter_code
_entity_poly.pdbx_strand_id
1 'polypeptide(L)'
;MSSSEPSKNLTGSNRRAVLSLTAKETKALLPQILAVDPHAPPTGIRCSRDTMPVLDSKYSPNLNTQVEVVNGDAFNIAISLTSPTDTKSVCVLNLASDKSAGGGWLRGALAQEEELCYRSSLSFTLKLRYYPLRNHDAIYSPTVIVFRENFTDGHRLMDLQRPESLPIVSVVSMAALRRPDVDRSTQPPRYKHIADRALTKDKMRVILRVAAYNKHRKLVLGAFGCGAFDNPKEEVANC
;
A
#
# COMPACT_ATOMS: atom_id res chain seq x y z
N MET A 1 -32.95 -25.95 6.96
CA MET A 1 -31.76 -25.80 7.80
C MET A 1 -30.83 -24.80 7.12
N SER A 2 -30.96 -23.52 7.46
CA SER A 2 -30.02 -22.48 7.04
C SER A 2 -29.72 -21.68 8.30
N SER A 3 -28.63 -22.05 8.96
CA SER A 3 -28.09 -21.33 10.10
C SER A 3 -27.11 -20.29 9.56
N SER A 4 -27.60 -19.07 9.38
CA SER A 4 -26.76 -17.89 9.23
C SER A 4 -25.93 -17.70 10.50
N GLU A 5 -24.61 -17.89 10.41
CA GLU A 5 -23.72 -17.57 11.51
C GLU A 5 -23.75 -16.06 11.79
N PRO A 6 -23.89 -15.64 13.05
CA PRO A 6 -23.91 -14.23 13.39
C PRO A 6 -22.48 -13.66 13.28
N SER A 7 -22.34 -12.58 12.50
CA SER A 7 -21.12 -11.77 12.43
C SER A 7 -20.75 -11.31 13.84
N LYS A 8 -19.74 -11.94 14.46
CA LYS A 8 -19.25 -11.56 15.78
C LYS A 8 -18.60 -10.18 15.69
N ASN A 9 -19.31 -9.16 16.20
CA ASN A 9 -18.76 -7.84 16.43
C ASN A 9 -17.57 -7.95 17.40
N LEU A 10 -16.34 -7.93 16.85
CA LEU A 10 -15.10 -7.97 17.61
C LEU A 10 -14.95 -6.67 18.43
N THR A 11 -14.92 -6.78 19.76
CA THR A 11 -14.56 -5.65 20.63
C THR A 11 -13.11 -5.20 20.34
N GLY A 12 -12.77 -3.93 20.62
CA GLY A 12 -11.46 -3.36 20.26
C GLY A 12 -10.25 -4.13 20.80
N SER A 13 -10.35 -4.69 22.02
CA SER A 13 -9.30 -5.53 22.62
C SER A 13 -9.19 -6.90 21.94
N ASN A 14 -10.33 -7.54 21.65
CA ASN A 14 -10.38 -8.83 20.95
C ASN A 14 -9.83 -8.69 19.53
N ARG A 15 -10.19 -7.62 18.80
CA ARG A 15 -9.69 -7.34 17.45
C ARG A 15 -8.16 -7.26 17.41
N ARG A 16 -7.55 -6.51 18.34
CA ARG A 16 -6.09 -6.36 18.36
C ARG A 16 -5.38 -7.69 18.60
N ALA A 17 -5.92 -8.53 19.47
CA ALA A 17 -5.39 -9.87 19.71
C ALA A 17 -5.49 -10.76 18.46
N VAL A 18 -6.65 -10.77 17.80
CA VAL A 18 -6.87 -11.48 16.53
C VAL A 18 -5.87 -11.03 15.46
N LEU A 19 -5.75 -9.72 15.22
CA LEU A 19 -4.81 -9.18 14.24
C LEU A 19 -3.34 -9.52 14.57
N SER A 20 -2.97 -9.49 15.85
CA SER A 20 -1.62 -9.89 16.27
C SER A 20 -1.35 -11.38 16.01
N LEU A 21 -2.35 -12.25 16.19
CA LEU A 21 -2.26 -13.66 15.82
C LEU A 21 -2.17 -13.84 14.30
N THR A 22 -3.02 -13.16 13.53
CA THR A 22 -2.94 -13.14 12.05
C THR A 22 -1.56 -12.74 11.57
N ALA A 23 -0.98 -11.67 12.12
CA ALA A 23 0.38 -11.24 11.78
C ALA A 23 1.43 -12.33 12.07
N LYS A 24 1.35 -13.00 13.22
CA LYS A 24 2.28 -14.08 13.58
C LYS A 24 2.16 -15.26 12.59
N GLU A 25 0.94 -15.66 12.27
CA GLU A 25 0.66 -16.74 11.31
C GLU A 25 1.17 -16.36 9.91
N THR A 26 0.81 -15.17 9.41
CA THR A 26 1.33 -14.62 8.13
C THR A 26 2.86 -14.66 8.11
N LYS A 27 3.52 -14.15 9.14
CA LYS A 27 4.98 -14.15 9.21
C LYS A 27 5.59 -15.55 9.16
N ALA A 28 4.94 -16.53 9.79
CA ALA A 28 5.40 -17.92 9.81
C ALA A 28 5.24 -18.62 8.45
N LEU A 29 4.19 -18.29 7.68
CA LEU A 29 3.92 -18.87 6.37
C LEU A 29 4.79 -18.29 5.25
N LEU A 30 5.22 -17.02 5.37
CA LEU A 30 5.93 -16.30 4.31
C LEU A 30 7.15 -17.03 3.72
N PRO A 31 8.05 -17.65 4.51
CA PRO A 31 9.18 -18.39 3.94
C PRO A 31 8.75 -19.53 3.02
N GLN A 32 7.66 -20.23 3.34
CA GLN A 32 7.14 -21.32 2.52
C GLN A 32 6.50 -20.77 1.25
N ILE A 33 5.65 -19.73 1.36
CA ILE A 33 5.00 -19.08 0.22
C ILE A 33 6.04 -18.56 -0.78
N LEU A 34 7.10 -17.89 -0.29
CA LEU A 34 8.16 -17.34 -1.13
C LEU A 34 9.10 -18.41 -1.71
N ALA A 35 9.16 -19.61 -1.13
CA ALA A 35 9.97 -20.70 -1.66
C ALA A 35 9.30 -21.38 -2.88
N VAL A 36 7.97 -21.31 -2.98
CA VAL A 36 7.23 -21.96 -4.07
C VAL A 36 7.13 -21.07 -5.31
N ASP A 37 7.44 -19.77 -5.21
CA ASP A 37 7.51 -18.86 -6.36
C ASP A 37 8.91 -18.23 -6.52
N PRO A 38 9.78 -18.82 -7.37
CA PRO A 38 11.11 -18.28 -7.67
C PRO A 38 11.10 -16.90 -8.34
N HIS A 39 9.95 -16.48 -8.91
CA HIS A 39 9.80 -15.20 -9.62
C HIS A 39 9.38 -14.05 -8.70
N ALA A 40 9.13 -14.32 -7.42
CA ALA A 40 8.79 -13.33 -6.40
C ALA A 40 9.89 -13.15 -5.33
N PRO A 41 11.11 -12.71 -5.70
CA PRO A 41 12.14 -12.51 -4.70
C PRO A 41 11.68 -11.43 -3.70
N PRO A 42 12.02 -11.55 -2.40
CA PRO A 42 11.65 -10.57 -1.36
C PRO A 42 12.50 -9.29 -1.46
N THR A 43 12.60 -8.72 -2.66
CA THR A 43 13.45 -7.60 -3.01
C THR A 43 12.64 -6.32 -2.90
N GLY A 44 12.94 -5.51 -1.89
CA GLY A 44 12.52 -4.11 -1.86
C GLY A 44 13.65 -3.22 -2.36
N ILE A 45 13.36 -2.36 -3.32
CA ILE A 45 14.31 -1.42 -3.93
C ILE A 45 14.05 -0.04 -3.36
N ARG A 46 15.04 0.56 -2.71
CA ARG A 46 14.93 1.96 -2.28
C ARG A 46 15.07 2.87 -3.50
N CYS A 47 14.03 3.67 -3.74
CA CYS A 47 13.99 4.68 -4.78
C CYS A 47 14.24 6.05 -4.15
N SER A 48 15.16 6.81 -4.73
CA SER A 48 15.44 8.20 -4.38
C SER A 48 15.40 9.05 -5.65
N ARG A 49 15.58 10.37 -5.51
CA ARG A 49 15.70 11.26 -6.66
C ARG A 49 16.86 10.89 -7.59
N ASP A 50 17.94 10.35 -7.02
CA ASP A 50 19.15 9.98 -7.77
C ASP A 50 18.93 8.70 -8.59
N THR A 51 18.19 7.73 -8.04
CA THR A 51 17.88 6.48 -8.75
C THR A 51 16.67 6.59 -9.67
N MET A 52 15.83 7.60 -9.46
CA MET A 52 14.62 7.88 -10.26
C MET A 52 14.57 9.36 -10.63
N PRO A 53 15.34 9.80 -11.65
CA PRO A 53 15.36 11.20 -12.08
C PRO A 53 14.03 11.62 -12.69
N VAL A 54 13.78 12.93 -12.74
CA VAL A 54 12.53 13.47 -13.29
C VAL A 54 12.32 13.00 -14.73
N LEU A 55 11.10 12.56 -15.04
CA LEU A 55 10.73 12.13 -16.39
C LEU A 55 10.68 13.34 -17.33
N ASP A 56 11.27 13.20 -18.50
CA ASP A 56 11.22 14.21 -19.56
C ASP A 56 9.85 14.15 -20.25
N SER A 57 9.14 15.27 -20.27
CA SER A 57 7.79 15.39 -20.82
C SER A 57 7.73 15.07 -22.31
N LYS A 58 8.85 15.17 -23.04
CA LYS A 58 8.91 14.78 -24.47
C LYS A 58 8.65 13.29 -24.70
N TYR A 59 8.82 12.45 -23.67
CA TYR A 59 8.53 11.01 -23.73
C TYR A 59 7.17 10.67 -23.12
N SER A 60 6.31 11.66 -22.87
CA SER A 60 4.93 11.42 -22.46
C SER A 60 4.19 10.63 -23.54
N PRO A 61 3.56 9.49 -23.21
CA PRO A 61 2.88 8.66 -24.20
C PRO A 61 1.52 9.24 -24.64
N ASN A 62 1.13 10.43 -24.13
CA ASN A 62 -0.12 11.14 -24.46
C ASN A 62 -1.37 10.23 -24.42
N LEU A 63 -1.44 9.38 -23.40
CA LEU A 63 -2.56 8.47 -23.17
C LEU A 63 -3.67 9.19 -22.41
N ASN A 64 -4.91 8.79 -22.69
CA ASN A 64 -6.05 9.12 -21.82
C ASN A 64 -6.03 8.21 -20.60
N THR A 65 -6.11 8.81 -19.42
CA THR A 65 -6.12 8.08 -18.15
C THR A 65 -7.55 8.01 -17.62
N GLN A 66 -8.08 6.81 -17.41
CA GLN A 66 -9.33 6.61 -16.67
C GLN A 66 -9.06 6.78 -15.17
N VAL A 67 -9.86 7.60 -14.51
CA VAL A 67 -9.77 7.83 -13.07
C VAL A 67 -11.12 7.51 -12.45
N GLU A 68 -11.12 6.65 -11.45
CA GLU A 68 -12.32 6.24 -10.71
C GLU A 68 -12.04 6.35 -9.20
N VAL A 69 -13.05 6.77 -8.44
CA VAL A 69 -13.00 6.81 -6.98
C VAL A 69 -13.92 5.72 -6.46
N VAL A 70 -13.32 4.67 -5.90
CA VAL A 70 -14.03 3.49 -5.40
C VAL A 70 -13.82 3.36 -3.90
N ASN A 71 -14.88 3.01 -3.17
CA ASN A 71 -14.77 2.57 -1.79
C ASN A 71 -14.46 1.08 -1.75
N GLY A 72 -13.20 0.72 -1.53
CA GLY A 72 -12.77 -0.67 -1.48
C GLY A 72 -11.40 -0.85 -0.88
N ASP A 73 -11.10 -2.09 -0.48
CA ASP A 73 -9.77 -2.49 -0.06
C ASP A 73 -8.79 -2.45 -1.25
N ALA A 74 -7.57 -1.97 -1.00
CA ALA A 74 -6.60 -1.71 -2.05
C ALA A 74 -6.16 -2.98 -2.83
N PHE A 75 -5.99 -4.12 -2.15
CA PHE A 75 -5.68 -5.36 -2.85
C PHE A 75 -6.88 -5.94 -3.56
N ASN A 76 -8.08 -5.84 -3.00
CA ASN A 76 -9.29 -6.32 -3.70
C ASN A 76 -9.52 -5.55 -5.01
N ILE A 77 -9.36 -4.22 -4.99
CA ILE A 77 -9.42 -3.40 -6.21
C ILE A 77 -8.27 -3.74 -7.17
N ALA A 78 -7.05 -3.97 -6.68
CA ALA A 78 -5.94 -4.35 -7.55
C ALA A 78 -6.17 -5.71 -8.24
N ILE A 79 -6.73 -6.67 -7.51
CA ILE A 79 -7.08 -8.00 -8.03
C ILE A 79 -8.18 -7.87 -9.10
N SER A 80 -9.24 -7.08 -8.85
CA SER A 80 -10.32 -6.90 -9.83
C SER A 80 -9.88 -6.16 -11.10
N LEU A 81 -8.83 -5.33 -11.03
CA LEU A 81 -8.26 -4.63 -12.18
C LEU A 81 -7.27 -5.47 -13.00
N THR A 82 -6.85 -6.65 -12.50
CA THR A 82 -5.87 -7.50 -13.16
C THR A 82 -6.45 -8.13 -14.43
N SER A 83 -5.72 -8.05 -15.55
CA SER A 83 -6.11 -8.69 -16.82
C SER A 83 -5.04 -9.70 -17.27
N PRO A 84 -5.43 -10.86 -17.82
CA PRO A 84 -4.48 -11.80 -18.44
C PRO A 84 -3.65 -11.20 -19.59
N THR A 85 -4.12 -10.09 -20.18
CA THR A 85 -3.43 -9.39 -21.27
C THR A 85 -2.44 -8.33 -20.78
N ASP A 86 -2.39 -8.06 -19.47
CA ASP A 86 -1.48 -7.05 -18.92
C ASP A 86 -0.04 -7.55 -18.92
N THR A 87 0.88 -6.70 -19.40
CA THR A 87 2.33 -6.99 -19.37
C THR A 87 2.98 -6.66 -18.02
N LYS A 88 2.27 -5.95 -17.14
CA LYS A 88 2.70 -5.56 -15.80
C LYS A 88 1.53 -5.67 -14.83
N SER A 89 1.83 -6.16 -13.62
CA SER A 89 0.86 -6.19 -12.52
C SER A 89 0.38 -4.79 -12.15
N VAL A 90 -0.77 -4.73 -11.47
CA VAL A 90 -1.28 -3.50 -10.88
C VAL A 90 -0.34 -3.01 -9.78
N CYS A 91 -0.05 -1.71 -9.78
CA CYS A 91 0.81 -1.09 -8.77
C CYS A 91 -0.04 -0.46 -7.65
N VAL A 92 0.10 -0.95 -6.43
CA VAL A 92 -0.63 -0.47 -5.26
C VAL A 92 0.23 0.51 -4.46
N LEU A 93 -0.33 1.63 -4.04
CA LEU A 93 0.31 2.53 -3.09
C LEU A 93 0.14 1.97 -1.66
N ASN A 94 1.24 1.64 -0.99
CA ASN A 94 1.26 1.46 0.47
C ASN A 94 1.39 2.83 1.14
N LEU A 95 0.42 3.17 1.99
CA LEU A 95 0.37 4.38 2.82
C LEU A 95 1.32 4.24 4.01
N ALA A 96 2.61 4.17 3.70
CA ALA A 96 3.62 3.64 4.60
C ALA A 96 3.89 4.53 5.82
N SER A 97 4.30 3.89 6.91
CA SER A 97 4.95 4.53 8.03
C SER A 97 6.32 5.08 7.61
N ASP A 98 6.68 6.28 8.07
CA ASP A 98 8.02 6.84 7.94
C ASP A 98 9.03 6.15 8.89
N LYS A 99 8.56 5.53 9.98
CA LYS A 99 9.42 5.05 11.08
C LYS A 99 9.57 3.54 11.17
N SER A 100 8.62 2.77 10.67
CA SER A 100 8.57 1.33 10.95
C SER A 100 8.08 0.55 9.75
N ALA A 101 8.83 -0.48 9.35
CA ALA A 101 8.43 -1.40 8.28
C ALA A 101 7.10 -2.09 8.60
N GLY A 102 6.07 -1.85 7.78
CA GLY A 102 4.73 -2.41 7.97
C GLY A 102 3.98 -1.79 9.16
N GLY A 103 4.41 -0.61 9.62
CA GLY A 103 3.74 0.11 10.70
C GLY A 103 3.65 -0.70 12.00
N GLY A 104 2.44 -0.88 12.50
CA GLY A 104 2.12 -1.61 13.72
C GLY A 104 1.59 -3.03 13.51
N TRP A 105 1.76 -3.65 12.33
CA TRP A 105 1.05 -4.90 11.98
C TRP A 105 1.31 -6.06 12.95
N LEU A 106 2.57 -6.26 13.39
CA LEU A 106 2.91 -7.28 14.40
C LEU A 106 2.23 -7.05 15.77
N ARG A 107 1.79 -5.81 16.05
CA ARG A 107 1.15 -5.40 17.29
C ARG A 107 -0.38 -5.31 17.18
N GLY A 108 -0.95 -5.80 16.07
CA GLY A 108 -2.39 -5.81 15.84
C GLY A 108 -2.99 -4.43 15.51
N ALA A 109 -2.19 -3.50 15.00
CA ALA A 109 -2.72 -2.23 14.51
C ALA A 109 -3.50 -2.43 13.19
N LEU A 110 -4.45 -1.55 12.90
CA LEU A 110 -5.26 -1.63 11.69
C LEU A 110 -5.33 -0.25 11.02
N ALA A 111 -4.47 -0.06 10.03
CA ALA A 111 -4.62 0.92 8.98
C ALA A 111 -4.25 0.24 7.65
N GLN A 112 -4.16 1.00 6.57
CA GLN A 112 -3.95 0.43 5.24
C GLN A 112 -2.61 -0.32 5.13
N GLU A 113 -1.49 0.24 5.62
CA GLU A 113 -0.19 -0.45 5.58
C GLU A 113 -0.23 -1.79 6.31
N GLU A 114 -0.82 -1.83 7.50
CA GLU A 114 -0.95 -3.07 8.27
C GLU A 114 -1.83 -4.08 7.55
N GLU A 115 -2.93 -3.65 6.94
CA GLU A 115 -3.81 -4.51 6.14
C GLU A 115 -3.07 -5.16 4.97
N LEU A 116 -2.24 -4.39 4.25
CA LEU A 116 -1.40 -4.95 3.20
C LEU A 116 -0.41 -5.97 3.77
N CYS A 117 0.18 -5.71 4.94
CA CYS A 117 1.15 -6.61 5.57
C CYS A 117 0.52 -7.90 6.12
N TYR A 118 -0.70 -7.85 6.66
CA TYR A 118 -1.39 -9.07 7.11
C TYR A 118 -1.62 -10.03 5.96
N ARG A 119 -1.88 -9.50 4.76
CA ARG A 119 -2.40 -10.28 3.62
C ARG A 119 -1.40 -10.72 2.59
N SER A 120 -0.15 -10.24 2.68
CA SER A 120 0.79 -10.39 1.58
C SER A 120 2.24 -10.54 2.02
N SER A 121 3.10 -10.78 1.04
CA SER A 121 4.56 -10.79 1.22
C SER A 121 5.22 -9.41 1.34
N LEU A 122 4.43 -8.32 1.33
CA LEU A 122 4.95 -6.94 1.38
C LEU A 122 5.94 -6.73 2.52
N SER A 123 5.65 -7.25 3.71
CA SER A 123 6.49 -7.08 4.90
C SER A 123 7.94 -7.56 4.72
N PHE A 124 8.19 -8.53 3.84
CA PHE A 124 9.55 -9.03 3.55
C PHE A 124 10.34 -8.09 2.63
N THR A 125 9.65 -7.26 1.84
CA THR A 125 10.27 -6.27 0.96
C THR A 125 10.62 -4.97 1.70
N LEU A 126 9.91 -4.66 2.80
CA LEU A 126 10.15 -3.49 3.64
C LEU A 126 11.38 -3.68 4.56
N LYS A 127 12.58 -3.60 3.98
CA LYS A 127 13.83 -3.84 4.72
C LYS A 127 14.06 -2.79 5.81
N LEU A 128 14.35 -3.23 7.03
CA LEU A 128 14.59 -2.37 8.18
C LEU A 128 15.68 -1.29 7.94
N ARG A 129 16.72 -1.62 7.15
CA ARG A 129 17.79 -0.68 6.76
C ARG A 129 17.32 0.55 5.97
N TYR A 130 16.10 0.55 5.43
CA TYR A 130 15.54 1.70 4.73
C TYR A 130 14.87 2.70 5.68
N TYR A 131 14.64 2.33 6.94
CA TYR A 131 13.95 3.16 7.92
C TYR A 131 14.94 3.89 8.85
N PRO A 132 14.61 5.13 9.27
CA PRO A 132 13.42 5.90 8.88
C PRO A 132 13.49 6.38 7.42
N LEU A 133 12.34 6.40 6.75
CA LEU A 133 12.21 6.92 5.40
C LEU A 133 12.37 8.44 5.40
N ARG A 134 13.22 8.95 4.52
CA ARG A 134 13.37 10.40 4.30
C ARG A 134 12.23 10.90 3.42
N ASN A 135 12.09 12.23 3.35
CA ASN A 135 10.99 12.89 2.65
C ASN A 135 10.76 12.42 1.21
N HIS A 136 11.82 12.11 0.47
CA HIS A 136 11.76 11.68 -0.94
C HIS A 136 12.11 10.20 -1.15
N ASP A 137 12.21 9.42 -0.08
CA ASP A 137 12.41 7.97 -0.21
C ASP A 137 11.08 7.29 -0.52
N ALA A 138 11.12 6.37 -1.48
CA ALA A 138 10.10 5.35 -1.65
C ALA A 138 10.76 3.96 -1.64
N ILE A 139 9.99 2.93 -1.32
CA ILE A 139 10.41 1.55 -1.51
C ILE A 139 9.52 0.95 -2.59
N TYR A 140 10.14 0.48 -3.68
CA TYR A 140 9.45 -0.27 -4.72
C TYR A 140 9.59 -1.77 -4.46
N SER A 141 8.47 -2.45 -4.44
CA SER A 141 8.35 -3.89 -4.25
C SER A 141 7.73 -4.48 -5.51
N PRO A 142 8.54 -5.03 -6.44
CA PRO A 142 8.07 -5.45 -7.76
C PRO A 142 7.10 -6.63 -7.72
N THR A 143 7.30 -7.54 -6.77
CA THR A 143 6.50 -8.77 -6.69
C THR A 143 6.04 -8.98 -5.25
N VAL A 144 4.76 -8.73 -5.01
CA VAL A 144 4.08 -8.94 -3.73
C VAL A 144 2.94 -9.93 -3.97
N ILE A 145 3.04 -11.09 -3.31
CA ILE A 145 2.05 -12.16 -3.38
C ILE A 145 0.99 -11.87 -2.33
N VAL A 146 -0.28 -11.79 -2.75
CA VAL A 146 -1.44 -11.69 -1.86
C VAL A 146 -1.97 -13.09 -1.62
N PHE A 147 -2.10 -13.49 -0.35
CA PHE A 147 -2.49 -14.86 0.02
C PHE A 147 -3.51 -14.92 1.15
N ARG A 148 -4.09 -13.78 1.52
CA ARG A 148 -5.26 -13.72 2.40
C ARG A 148 -6.32 -12.78 1.88
N GLU A 149 -7.55 -13.12 2.22
CA GLU A 149 -8.68 -12.23 2.10
C GLU A 149 -8.54 -11.00 3.02
N ASN A 150 -9.39 -10.01 2.81
CA ASN A 150 -9.38 -8.77 3.58
C ASN A 150 -9.84 -8.97 5.04
N PHE A 151 -9.75 -7.92 5.85
CA PHE A 151 -10.18 -7.93 7.25
C PHE A 151 -11.67 -8.27 7.42
N THR A 152 -12.56 -7.79 6.55
CA THR A 152 -14.00 -8.09 6.64
C THR A 152 -14.31 -9.56 6.37
N ASP A 153 -13.46 -10.22 5.59
CA ASP A 153 -13.45 -11.66 5.36
C ASP A 153 -12.61 -12.44 6.39
N GLY A 154 -12.19 -11.79 7.47
CA GLY A 154 -11.50 -12.43 8.58
C GLY A 154 -10.06 -12.86 8.27
N HIS A 155 -9.41 -12.26 7.26
CA HIS A 155 -8.05 -12.61 6.85
C HIS A 155 -7.84 -14.11 6.56
N ARG A 156 -8.89 -14.78 6.04
CA ARG A 156 -8.81 -16.20 5.64
C ARG A 156 -7.68 -16.40 4.63
N LEU A 157 -6.96 -17.51 4.75
CA LEU A 157 -5.98 -17.91 3.74
C LEU A 157 -6.69 -18.19 2.41
N MET A 158 -6.08 -17.75 1.33
CA MET A 158 -6.43 -18.17 -0.03
C MET A 158 -5.93 -19.60 -0.28
N ASP A 159 -6.22 -20.15 -1.46
CA ASP A 159 -5.81 -21.51 -1.83
C ASP A 159 -4.28 -21.63 -1.99
N LEU A 160 -3.60 -22.02 -0.92
CA LEU A 160 -2.15 -22.24 -0.90
C LEU A 160 -1.71 -23.53 -1.60
N GLN A 161 -2.65 -24.40 -2.02
CA GLN A 161 -2.29 -25.61 -2.78
C GLN A 161 -1.98 -25.30 -4.24
N ARG A 162 -2.40 -24.12 -4.73
CA ARG A 162 -2.10 -23.58 -6.07
C ARG A 162 -1.44 -22.21 -5.95
N PRO A 163 -0.21 -22.12 -5.42
CA PRO A 163 0.48 -20.86 -5.19
C PRO A 163 0.66 -20.03 -6.48
N GLU A 164 0.74 -20.66 -7.65
CA GLU A 164 0.76 -20.02 -8.97
C GLU A 164 -0.53 -19.25 -9.33
N SER A 165 -1.63 -19.56 -8.64
CA SER A 165 -2.92 -18.87 -8.80
C SER A 165 -3.09 -17.68 -7.86
N LEU A 166 -2.17 -17.49 -6.91
CA LEU A 166 -2.24 -16.38 -5.97
C LEU A 166 -2.01 -15.05 -6.70
N PRO A 167 -2.79 -13.99 -6.37
CA PRO A 167 -2.60 -12.70 -7.02
C PRO A 167 -1.24 -12.08 -6.73
N ILE A 168 -0.62 -11.55 -7.78
CA ILE A 168 0.64 -10.82 -7.71
C ILE A 168 0.42 -9.35 -8.06
N VAL A 169 0.86 -8.47 -7.18
CA VAL A 169 0.85 -7.02 -7.37
C VAL A 169 2.24 -6.44 -7.21
N SER A 170 2.46 -5.23 -7.71
CA SER A 170 3.62 -4.43 -7.29
C SER A 170 3.15 -3.41 -6.26
N VAL A 171 4.07 -2.98 -5.39
CA VAL A 171 3.76 -1.99 -4.35
C VAL A 171 4.79 -0.86 -4.35
N VAL A 172 4.32 0.37 -4.27
CA VAL A 172 5.15 1.53 -3.93
C VAL A 172 4.82 1.94 -2.50
N SER A 173 5.80 1.87 -1.62
CA SER A 173 5.66 2.30 -0.23
C SER A 173 6.28 3.67 -0.04
N MET A 174 5.47 4.65 0.33
CA MET A 174 5.93 6.00 0.62
C MET A 174 5.17 6.55 1.83
N ALA A 175 5.86 7.29 2.68
CA ALA A 175 5.24 7.95 3.82
C ALA A 175 4.75 9.36 3.44
N ALA A 176 3.51 9.67 3.83
CA ALA A 176 2.99 11.04 3.78
C ALA A 176 3.62 11.91 4.89
N LEU A 177 3.29 13.20 4.93
CA LEU A 177 3.66 14.06 6.06
C LEU A 177 2.98 13.57 7.33
N ARG A 178 3.74 13.49 8.43
CA ARG A 178 3.21 13.03 9.71
C ARG A 178 2.67 14.22 10.50
N ARG A 179 1.34 14.33 10.57
CA ARG A 179 0.59 15.35 11.33
C ARG A 179 1.12 16.78 11.07
N PRO A 180 1.12 17.22 9.80
CA PRO A 180 1.50 18.60 9.48
C PRO A 180 0.49 19.57 10.09
N ASP A 181 0.89 20.83 10.23
CA ASP A 181 -0.04 21.88 10.67
C ASP A 181 -1.12 22.09 9.60
N VAL A 182 -2.38 22.03 10.01
CA VAL A 182 -3.56 22.24 9.16
C VAL A 182 -4.29 23.49 9.63
N ASP A 183 -4.48 24.44 8.73
CA ASP A 183 -5.41 25.55 8.91
C ASP A 183 -6.85 25.02 8.80
N ARG A 184 -7.52 24.93 9.95
CA ARG A 184 -8.90 24.49 10.08
C ARG A 184 -9.89 25.66 10.10
N SER A 185 -9.42 26.90 9.94
CA SER A 185 -10.30 28.06 9.77
C SER A 185 -10.85 28.16 8.34
N THR A 186 -10.21 27.50 7.37
CA THR A 186 -10.72 27.37 5.99
C THR A 186 -11.69 26.19 5.86
N GLN A 187 -12.66 26.32 4.95
CA GLN A 187 -13.58 25.25 4.58
C GLN A 187 -13.47 24.97 3.07
N PRO A 188 -12.89 23.84 2.62
CA PRO A 188 -12.32 22.76 3.43
C PRO A 188 -10.98 23.15 4.12
N PRO A 189 -10.54 22.40 5.15
CA PRO A 189 -9.24 22.59 5.80
C PRO A 189 -8.08 22.45 4.81
N ARG A 190 -6.99 23.19 5.07
CA ARG A 190 -5.79 23.19 4.22
C ARG A 190 -4.50 23.09 5.02
N TYR A 191 -3.40 22.70 4.41
CA TYR A 191 -2.06 22.82 4.94
C TYR A 191 -1.82 24.28 5.33
N LYS A 192 -1.41 24.49 6.58
CA LYS A 192 -1.07 25.82 7.09
C LYS A 192 0.17 26.39 6.39
N HIS A 193 1.07 25.52 5.96
CA HIS A 193 2.32 25.90 5.32
C HIS A 193 2.35 25.47 3.85
N ILE A 194 2.68 26.41 2.97
CA ILE A 194 2.84 26.16 1.52
C ILE A 194 3.91 25.09 1.25
N ALA A 195 4.96 25.04 2.09
CA ALA A 195 6.02 24.05 1.99
C ALA A 195 5.52 22.62 2.20
N ASP A 196 4.55 22.40 3.09
CA ASP A 196 3.96 21.08 3.35
C ASP A 196 3.16 20.62 2.13
N ARG A 197 2.34 21.51 1.55
CA ARG A 197 1.63 21.22 0.31
C ARG A 197 2.60 20.91 -0.85
N ALA A 198 3.67 21.69 -1.00
CA ALA A 198 4.68 21.46 -2.03
C ALA A 198 5.37 20.10 -1.85
N LEU A 199 5.74 19.75 -0.62
CA LEU A 199 6.36 18.47 -0.29
C LEU A 199 5.39 17.29 -0.50
N THR A 200 4.10 17.43 -0.18
CA THR A 200 3.09 16.42 -0.50
C THR A 200 3.02 16.17 -2.01
N LYS A 201 3.01 17.23 -2.82
CA LYS A 201 3.04 17.09 -4.30
C LYS A 201 4.33 16.42 -4.79
N ASP A 202 5.47 16.75 -4.20
CA ASP A 202 6.73 16.11 -4.56
C ASP A 202 6.74 14.62 -4.21
N LYS A 203 6.17 14.24 -3.07
CA LYS A 203 5.94 12.84 -2.71
C LYS A 203 5.05 12.12 -3.71
N MET A 204 3.92 12.71 -4.11
CA MET A 204 3.04 12.16 -5.15
C MET A 204 3.75 11.99 -6.49
N ARG A 205 4.58 12.96 -6.90
CA ARG A 205 5.42 12.84 -8.10
C ARG A 205 6.41 11.69 -8.00
N VAL A 206 7.00 11.43 -6.83
CA VAL A 206 7.87 10.26 -6.62
C VAL A 206 7.09 8.96 -6.78
N ILE A 207 5.89 8.84 -6.20
CA ILE A 207 5.03 7.65 -6.33
C ILE A 207 4.75 7.35 -7.81
N LEU A 208 4.23 8.35 -8.54
CA LEU A 208 3.89 8.21 -9.96
C LEU A 208 5.11 7.92 -10.82
N ARG A 209 6.25 8.54 -10.50
CA ARG A 209 7.52 8.33 -11.20
C ARG A 209 8.04 6.92 -11.03
N VAL A 210 8.02 6.38 -9.81
CA VAL A 210 8.43 4.99 -9.55
C VAL A 210 7.54 4.03 -10.34
N ALA A 211 6.22 4.24 -10.35
CA ALA A 211 5.30 3.43 -11.14
C ALA A 211 5.61 3.50 -12.65
N ALA A 212 5.87 4.70 -13.17
CA ALA A 212 6.18 4.95 -14.58
C ALA A 212 7.50 4.30 -15.03
N TYR A 213 8.60 4.44 -14.27
CA TYR A 213 9.88 3.78 -14.58
C TYR A 213 9.75 2.26 -14.63
N ASN A 214 8.90 1.70 -13.76
CA ASN A 214 8.62 0.26 -13.73
C ASN A 214 7.51 -0.15 -14.70
N LYS A 215 7.08 0.76 -15.58
CA LYS A 215 6.15 0.54 -16.69
C LYS A 215 4.74 0.13 -16.26
N HIS A 216 4.33 0.45 -15.04
CA HIS A 216 2.94 0.21 -14.63
C HIS A 216 1.97 1.10 -15.42
N ARG A 217 0.79 0.55 -15.71
CA ARG A 217 -0.31 1.24 -16.42
C ARG A 217 -1.59 1.32 -15.60
N LYS A 218 -1.71 0.46 -14.58
CA LYS A 218 -2.82 0.44 -13.63
C LYS A 218 -2.27 0.69 -12.24
N LEU A 219 -2.86 1.65 -11.54
CA LEU A 219 -2.46 2.05 -10.21
C LEU A 219 -3.67 2.05 -9.28
N VAL A 220 -3.48 1.52 -8.07
CA VAL A 220 -4.42 1.71 -6.96
C VAL A 220 -3.78 2.69 -5.98
N LEU A 221 -4.33 3.90 -5.94
CA LEU A 221 -3.92 4.96 -5.03
C LEU A 221 -4.86 4.99 -3.81
N GLY A 222 -4.75 6.01 -2.96
CA GLY A 222 -5.63 6.14 -1.80
C GLY A 222 -5.48 7.50 -1.10
N ALA A 223 -6.18 7.65 0.02
CA ALA A 223 -6.19 8.86 0.83
C ALA A 223 -4.85 9.08 1.56
N PHE A 224 -3.85 9.57 0.82
CA PHE A 224 -2.45 9.63 1.22
C PHE A 224 -2.21 10.50 2.46
N GLY A 225 -2.01 9.85 3.61
CA GLY A 225 -1.77 10.52 4.89
C GLY A 225 -3.01 11.04 5.60
N CYS A 226 -4.22 10.81 5.07
CA CYS A 226 -5.47 11.38 5.60
C CYS A 226 -6.04 10.63 6.82
N GLY A 227 -5.38 9.54 7.24
CA GLY A 227 -5.75 8.76 8.44
C GLY A 227 -4.94 9.20 9.66
N ALA A 228 -4.17 8.27 10.25
CA ALA A 228 -3.36 8.52 11.46
C ALA A 228 -2.32 9.66 11.34
N PHE A 229 -2.03 10.08 10.11
CA PHE A 229 -1.09 11.16 9.78
C PHE A 229 -1.78 12.53 9.62
N ASP A 230 -3.11 12.61 9.74
CA ASP A 230 -3.91 13.85 9.84
C ASP A 230 -3.63 14.90 8.73
N ASN A 231 -3.48 14.46 7.47
CA ASN A 231 -3.41 15.37 6.32
C ASN A 231 -4.83 15.83 5.89
N PRO A 232 -4.99 17.06 5.38
CA PRO A 232 -6.28 17.59 4.94
C PRO A 232 -6.76 16.87 3.66
N LYS A 233 -7.75 15.99 3.80
CA LYS A 233 -8.17 15.05 2.74
C LYS A 233 -8.61 15.71 1.44
N GLU A 234 -9.36 16.80 1.49
CA GLU A 234 -9.79 17.53 0.29
C GLU A 234 -8.61 18.19 -0.41
N GLU A 235 -7.61 18.67 0.33
CA GLU A 235 -6.43 19.26 -0.29
C GLU A 235 -5.46 18.22 -0.83
N VAL A 236 -5.32 17.07 -0.16
CA VAL A 236 -4.57 15.92 -0.69
C VAL A 236 -5.18 15.45 -2.03
N ALA A 237 -6.51 15.40 -2.16
CA ALA A 237 -7.16 15.06 -3.42
C ALA A 237 -6.94 16.10 -4.53
N ASN A 238 -6.70 17.37 -4.17
CA ASN A 238 -6.43 18.48 -5.10
C ASN A 238 -4.94 18.66 -5.47
N CYS A 239 -4.03 17.84 -4.93
CA CYS A 239 -2.58 17.96 -5.14
C CYS A 239 -2.12 17.32 -6.45
#